data_AF-A0A1F9NFI0-F1
#
_entry.id   AF-A0A1F9NFI0-F1
#
_cell.length_a   1.000
_cell.length_b   1.000
_cell.length_c   1.000
_cell.angle_alpha   90.00
_cell.angle_beta   90.00
_cell.angle_gamma   90.00
#
_symmetry.space_group_name_H-M   'P 1'
#
loop_
_entity.id
_entity.type
_entity.pdbx_description
1 polymer ?
#
loop_
_entity_poly.entity_id
_entity_poly.type
_entity_poly.pdbx_seq_one_letter_code
_entity_poly.pdbx_strand_id
1 'polypeptide(L)'
;MILVASVRDLLATKLKSLFDRVEPKDYLDIAEILSRGGDLLQGLSDAGTLFGKPFSPAECLRILCWFGEPELGSLPAVCRRTLETRVKAAWNKPLPPSRRAASSLT
;
A
#
# COMPACT_ATOMS: atom_id res chain seq x y z
N MET A 1 -16.34 -12.30 -19.70
CA MET A 1 -16.62 -11.51 -18.48
C MET A 1 -15.29 -11.23 -17.81
N ILE A 2 -14.92 -9.96 -17.61
CA ILE A 2 -13.65 -9.58 -16.97
C ILE A 2 -13.94 -9.35 -15.48
N LEU A 3 -13.24 -10.06 -14.61
CA LEU A 3 -13.29 -9.84 -13.16
C LEU A 3 -12.22 -8.79 -12.81
N VAL A 4 -12.62 -7.75 -12.08
CA VAL A 4 -11.75 -6.66 -11.65
C VAL A 4 -11.69 -6.67 -10.13
N ALA A 5 -10.47 -6.62 -9.58
CA ALA A 5 -10.27 -6.56 -8.14
C ALA A 5 -10.88 -5.29 -7.55
N SER A 6 -11.35 -5.36 -6.29
CA SER A 6 -11.77 -4.16 -5.58
C SER A 6 -10.57 -3.22 -5.36
N VAL A 7 -10.83 -1.93 -5.17
CA VAL A 7 -9.77 -0.94 -4.86
C VAL A 7 -8.97 -1.34 -3.61
N ARG A 8 -9.63 -1.99 -2.64
CA ARG A 8 -8.99 -2.48 -1.41
C ARG A 8 -8.04 -3.64 -1.68
N ASP A 9 -8.49 -4.62 -2.46
CA ASP A 9 -7.63 -5.76 -2.84
C ASP A 9 -6.46 -5.26 -3.69
N LEU A 10 -6.70 -4.33 -4.62
CA LEU A 10 -5.64 -3.72 -5.43
C LEU A 10 -4.60 -3.00 -4.57
N LEU A 11 -5.04 -2.19 -3.59
CA LEU A 11 -4.14 -1.50 -2.66
C LEU A 11 -3.33 -2.49 -1.83
N ALA A 12 -3.98 -3.52 -1.29
CA ALA A 12 -3.32 -4.55 -0.49
C ALA A 12 -2.25 -5.30 -1.31
N THR A 13 -2.56 -5.68 -2.55
CA THR A 13 -1.59 -6.32 -3.46
C THR A 13 -0.44 -5.38 -3.80
N LYS A 14 -0.71 -4.09 -4.05
CA LYS A 14 0.34 -3.10 -4.34
C LYS A 14 1.27 -2.88 -3.15
N LEU A 15 0.72 -2.80 -1.94
CA LEU A 15 1.51 -2.73 -0.70
C LEU A 15 2.40 -3.96 -0.54
N LYS A 16 1.91 -5.15 -0.89
CA LYS A 16 2.72 -6.37 -0.87
C LYS A 16 3.81 -6.36 -1.95
N SER A 17 3.51 -5.94 -3.17
CA SER A 17 4.50 -5.81 -4.23
C SER A 17 5.64 -4.87 -3.83
N LEU A 18 5.29 -3.69 -3.30
CA LEU A 18 6.26 -2.74 -2.76
C LEU A 18 7.10 -3.35 -1.63
N PHE A 19 6.46 -4.11 -0.73
CA PHE A 19 7.13 -4.75 0.40
C PHE A 19 8.14 -5.81 -0.06
N ASP A 20 7.81 -6.58 -1.10
CA ASP A 20 8.70 -7.61 -1.65
C ASP A 20 9.82 -7.02 -2.50
N ARG A 21 9.52 -5.93 -3.22
CA ARG A 21 10.47 -5.25 -4.09
C ARG A 21 10.14 -3.77 -4.21
N VAL A 22 11.12 -2.95 -3.89
CA VAL A 22 11.01 -1.50 -3.99
C VAL A 22 11.14 -1.08 -5.45
N GLU A 23 10.03 -0.69 -6.09
CA GLU A 23 10.02 -0.19 -7.48
C GLU A 23 9.26 1.14 -7.61
N PRO A 24 9.72 2.08 -8.45
CA PRO A 24 9.05 3.38 -8.63
C PRO A 24 7.56 3.28 -8.98
N LYS A 25 7.17 2.30 -9.81
CA LYS A 25 5.77 2.12 -10.21
C LYS A 25 4.84 1.81 -9.04
N ASP A 26 5.31 1.09 -8.02
CA ASP A 26 4.47 0.74 -6.88
C ASP A 26 4.21 1.97 -5.99
N TYR A 27 5.19 2.87 -5.85
CA TYR A 27 4.98 4.17 -5.21
C TYR A 27 3.94 5.01 -5.94
N LEU A 28 4.03 5.09 -7.28
CA LEU A 28 3.10 5.85 -8.11
C LEU A 28 1.68 5.31 -7.99
N ASP A 29 1.51 3.99 -8.13
CA ASP A 29 0.21 3.34 -8.06
C ASP A 29 -0.43 3.50 -6.67
N ILE A 30 0.35 3.32 -5.60
CA ILE A 30 -0.14 3.51 -4.23
C ILE A 30 -0.51 4.97 -3.99
N ALA A 31 0.33 5.92 -4.41
CA ALA A 31 0.03 7.35 -4.25
C ALA A 31 -1.26 7.73 -4.98
N GLU A 32 -1.50 7.20 -6.18
CA GLU A 32 -2.71 7.46 -6.95
C GLU A 32 -3.96 6.80 -6.35
N ILE A 33 -3.85 5.57 -5.85
CA ILE A 33 -4.97 4.92 -5.14
C ILE A 33 -5.34 5.74 -3.89
N LEU A 34 -4.34 6.19 -3.14
CA LEU A 34 -4.56 7.00 -1.95
C LEU A 34 -5.15 8.37 -2.32
N SER A 35 -4.65 9.05 -3.36
CA SER A 35 -5.17 10.35 -3.81
C SER A 35 -6.67 10.30 -4.15
N ARG A 36 -7.14 9.16 -4.66
CA ARG A 36 -8.56 8.90 -5.00
C ARG A 36 -9.43 8.43 -3.83
N GLY A 37 -8.92 8.49 -2.60
CA GLY A 37 -9.69 8.14 -1.40
C GLY A 37 -9.43 6.72 -0.87
N GLY A 38 -8.43 6.01 -1.38
CA GLY A 38 -7.96 4.77 -0.75
C GLY A 38 -7.51 5.02 0.70
N ASP A 39 -7.83 4.08 1.58
CA ASP A 39 -7.44 4.11 2.99
C ASP A 39 -6.18 3.26 3.21
N LEU A 40 -5.09 3.92 3.62
CA LEU A 40 -3.81 3.27 3.86
C LEU A 40 -3.86 2.27 5.03
N LEU A 41 -4.52 2.62 6.14
CA LEU A 41 -4.62 1.73 7.31
C LEU A 41 -5.43 0.49 6.96
N GLN A 42 -6.52 0.67 6.21
CA GLN A 42 -7.31 -0.45 5.73
C GLN A 42 -6.51 -1.32 4.75
N GLY A 43 -5.78 -0.71 3.80
CA GLY A 43 -4.93 -1.44 2.85
C GLY A 43 -3.84 -2.27 3.54
N LEU A 44 -3.21 -1.74 4.58
CA LEU A 44 -2.21 -2.45 5.38
C LEU A 44 -2.81 -3.62 6.15
N SER A 45 -3.99 -3.43 6.75
CA SER A 45 -4.72 -4.49 7.45
C SER A 45 -5.16 -5.60 6.49
N ASP A 46 -5.66 -5.22 5.32
CA ASP A 46 -6.08 -6.14 4.26
C ASP A 46 -4.89 -6.93 3.72
N ALA A 47 -3.75 -6.28 3.46
CA ALA A 47 -2.52 -6.96 3.05
C ALA A 47 -2.03 -7.97 4.10
N GLY A 48 -2.04 -7.60 5.39
CA GLY A 48 -1.71 -8.55 6.47
C GLY A 48 -2.65 -9.76 6.52
N THR A 49 -3.92 -9.56 6.17
CA THR A 49 -4.93 -10.64 6.12
C THR A 49 -4.76 -11.55 4.92
N LEU A 50 -4.38 -10.99 3.78
CA LEU A 50 -4.19 -11.73 2.53
C LEU A 50 -2.88 -12.54 2.54
N PHE A 51 -1.79 -11.93 3.01
CA PHE A 51 -0.45 -12.51 2.88
C PHE A 51 0.07 -13.13 4.18
N GLY A 52 -0.50 -12.79 5.34
CA GLY A 52 -0.13 -13.38 6.63
C GLY A 52 1.27 -12.99 7.10
N LYS A 53 1.93 -13.91 7.83
CA LYS A 53 3.22 -13.67 8.51
C LYS A 53 4.35 -13.07 7.65
N PRO A 54 4.49 -13.39 6.35
CA PRO A 54 5.49 -12.77 5.49
C PRO A 54 5.32 -11.26 5.28
N PHE A 55 4.17 -10.66 5.64
CA PHE A 55 3.92 -9.23 5.48
C PHE A 55 3.85 -8.54 6.84
N SER A 56 4.70 -7.53 7.04
CA SER A 56 4.69 -6.68 8.24
C SER A 56 4.14 -5.29 7.91
N PRO A 57 2.94 -4.91 8.40
CA PRO A 57 2.37 -3.59 8.17
C PRO A 57 3.28 -2.44 8.63
N ALA A 58 3.93 -2.61 9.79
CA ALA A 58 4.83 -1.60 10.36
C ALA A 58 6.08 -1.39 9.50
N GLU A 59 6.59 -2.46 8.89
CA GLU A 59 7.73 -2.36 7.97
C GLU A 59 7.32 -1.81 6.61
N CYS A 60 6.16 -2.20 6.08
CA CYS A 60 5.61 -1.61 4.86
C CYS A 60 5.44 -0.09 4.98
N LEU A 61 4.98 0.41 6.15
CA LEU A 61 4.93 1.85 6.44
C LEU A 61 6.32 2.53 6.40
N ARG A 62 7.37 1.85 6.89
CA ARG A 62 8.74 2.38 6.81
C ARG A 62 9.22 2.44 5.37
N ILE A 63 8.96 1.40 4.58
CA ILE A 63 9.33 1.32 3.16
C ILE A 63 8.65 2.46 2.37
N LEU A 64 7.35 2.73 2.60
CA LEU A 64 6.59 3.78 1.90
C LEU A 64 7.18 5.20 2.01
N CYS A 65 8.02 5.47 3.01
CA CYS A 65 8.71 6.75 3.18
C CYS A 65 10.23 6.66 2.99
N TRP A 66 10.74 5.53 2.49
CA TRP A 66 12.15 5.35 2.22
C TRP A 66 12.43 5.51 0.72
N PHE A 67 13.11 6.61 0.36
CA PHE A 67 13.42 6.95 -1.03
C PHE A 67 14.92 6.84 -1.33
N GLY A 68 15.62 5.90 -0.68
CA GLY A 68 17.07 5.79 -0.75
C GLY A 68 17.60 5.19 -2.05
N GLU A 69 16.76 4.49 -2.82
CA GLU A 69 17.16 3.91 -4.09
C GLU A 69 17.36 4.99 -5.17
N PRO A 70 18.43 4.90 -5.99
CA PRO A 70 18.67 5.83 -7.10
C PRO A 70 17.48 5.95 -8.07
N GLU A 71 16.81 4.83 -8.34
CA GLU A 71 15.67 4.74 -9.26
C GLU A 71 14.47 5.57 -8.77
N LEU A 72 14.31 5.72 -7.45
CA LEU A 72 13.26 6.53 -6.84
C LEU A 72 13.52 8.03 -6.96
N GLY A 73 14.74 8.45 -7.34
CA GLY A 73 15.10 9.86 -7.55
C GLY A 73 14.21 10.55 -8.58
N SER A 74 13.66 9.80 -9.53
CA SER A 74 12.75 10.29 -10.57
C SER A 74 11.28 10.46 -10.14
N LEU A 75 10.93 10.03 -8.91
CA LEU A 75 9.54 10.10 -8.45
C LEU A 75 9.05 11.55 -8.36
N PRO A 76 7.85 11.86 -8.90
CA PRO A 76 7.25 13.18 -8.80
C PRO A 76 7.13 13.66 -7.35
N ALA A 77 7.38 14.95 -7.12
CA ALA A 77 7.26 15.54 -5.78
C ALA A 77 5.85 15.37 -5.16
N VAL A 78 4.81 15.38 -5.99
CA VAL A 78 3.42 15.14 -5.56
C VAL A 78 3.21 13.72 -5.05
N CYS A 79 3.88 12.72 -5.65
CA CYS A 79 3.83 11.33 -5.20
C CYS A 79 4.44 11.22 -3.80
N ARG A 80 5.66 11.74 -3.62
CA ARG A 80 6.36 11.75 -2.33
C ARG A 80 5.53 12.42 -1.24
N ARG A 81 5.00 13.61 -1.52
CA ARG A 81 4.16 14.37 -0.57
C ARG A 81 2.89 13.61 -0.18
N THR A 82 2.23 12.96 -1.15
CA THR A 82 1.03 12.14 -0.88
C THR A 82 1.37 11.01 0.08
N LEU A 83 2.43 10.25 -0.20
CA LEU A 83 2.83 9.11 0.64
C LEU A 83 3.26 9.55 2.04
N GLU A 84 4.11 10.58 2.15
CA GLU A 84 4.51 11.12 3.44
C GLU A 84 3.32 11.60 4.28
N THR A 85 2.35 12.28 3.65
CA THR A 85 1.15 12.76 4.34
C THR A 85 0.31 11.60 4.85
N ARG A 86 0.11 10.57 4.03
CA ARG A 86 -0.69 9.39 4.39
C ARG A 86 0.00 8.53 5.43
N VAL A 87 1.31 8.33 5.34
CA VAL A 87 2.10 7.60 6.35
C VAL A 87 2.10 8.35 7.67
N LYS A 88 2.32 9.67 7.68
CA LYS A 88 2.20 10.50 8.91
C LYS A 88 0.82 10.37 9.55
N ALA A 89 -0.23 10.39 8.74
CA ALA A 89 -1.60 10.24 9.23
C ALA A 89 -1.90 8.83 9.76
N ALA A 90 -1.19 7.80 9.29
CA ALA A 90 -1.33 6.41 9.73
C ALA A 90 -0.40 6.05 10.89
N TRP A 91 0.66 6.83 11.14
CA TRP A 91 1.66 6.54 12.15
C TRP A 91 1.05 6.39 13.54
N ASN A 92 1.45 5.33 14.27
CA ASN A 92 0.94 4.96 15.60
C ASN A 92 -0.58 4.79 15.71
N LYS A 93 -1.32 4.67 14.60
CA LYS A 93 -2.74 4.32 14.64
C LYS A 93 -2.95 2.80 14.62
N PRO A 94 -3.95 2.29 15.36
CA PRO A 94 -4.29 0.88 15.28
C PRO A 94 -4.81 0.54 13.89
N LEU A 95 -4.51 -0.68 13.43
CA LEU A 95 -5.08 -1.19 12.18
C LEU A 95 -6.56 -1.50 12.38
N PRO A 96 -7.44 -1.08 11.45
CA PRO A 96 -8.85 -1.43 11.50
C PRO A 96 -9.05 -2.92 11.25
N PRO A 97 -10.19 -3.50 11.67
CA PRO A 97 -10.53 -4.87 11.30
C PRO A 97 -10.59 -5.04 9.78
N SER A 98 -10.05 -6.14 9.31
CA SER A 98 -10.05 -6.53 7.89
C SER A 98 -10.83 -7.83 7.72
N ARG A 99 -11.49 -7.95 6.57
CA ARG A 99 -12.07 -9.19 6.07
C ARG A 99 -11.66 -9.32 4.61
N ARG A 100 -11.48 -10.56 4.13
CA ARG A 100 -11.23 -10.80 2.70
C ARG A 100 -12.39 -10.20 1.89
N ALA A 101 -12.08 -9.23 1.03
CA ALA A 101 -13.10 -8.54 0.22
C ALA A 101 -13.49 -9.38 -1.01
N ALA A 102 -12.55 -10.13 -1.59
CA ALA A 102 -12.82 -11.04 -2.70
C ALA A 102 -13.23 -12.44 -2.22
N SER A 103 -14.42 -12.90 -2.65
CA SER A 103 -14.91 -14.27 -2.47
C SER A 103 -14.24 -15.28 -3.40
N SER A 104 -13.48 -14.82 -4.39
CA SER A 104 -12.95 -15.62 -5.51
C SER A 104 -11.56 -16.20 -5.27
N LEU A 105 -10.99 -16.05 -4.08
CA LEU A 105 -9.64 -16.53 -3.72
C LEU A 105 -9.68 -17.77 -2.80
N THR A 106 -10.71 -18.61 -2.93
CA THR A 106 -10.83 -19.92 -2.26
C THR A 106 -10.49 -21.06 -3.20
#